data_AF-A0A841GAK8-F1
#
_entry.id   AF-A0A841GAK8-F1
#
_cell.length_a   1.000
_cell.length_b   1.000
_cell.length_c   1.000
_cell.angle_alpha   90.00
_cell.angle_beta   90.00
_cell.angle_gamma   90.00
#
_symmetry.space_group_name_H-M   'P 1'
#
loop_
_entity.id
_entity.type
_entity.pdbx_description
1 polymer ?
#
loop_
_entity_poly.entity_id
_entity_poly.type
_entity_poly.pdbx_seq_one_letter_code
_entity_poly.pdbx_strand_id
1 'polypeptide(L)'
;MKKIAFFDIDGTMVNVPNGMLHPSDETQQVIKKFQEQGNYIVVATARTQIPESVRNINFDGYICSDGHYIEFHGETLINNVFTDDEIDMQLQVYEAHNGSCALGGYSGNWVSSHSDPYLKQHHAIYSGSDDLSHIPLVSHCAGEIKANSIAAVFSSAEDLFAAKAKLPEKWAINAYGDDVDIRMDVHLEGFSKGTACEYLYNHLNIDKHNTYAFGDGHNDIEMLQLVGTGIAMGNASDVVKASADAITDTVDNNGIAKAFKKYLAIDY
;
A
#
# COMPACT_ATOMS: atom_id res chain seq x y z
N MET A 1 -20.20 3.10 -21.69
CA MET A 1 -19.21 4.03 -21.13
C MET A 1 -18.24 3.20 -20.31
N LYS A 2 -16.94 3.48 -20.40
CA LYS A 2 -15.90 2.76 -19.66
C LYS A 2 -16.00 3.11 -18.18
N LYS A 3 -15.89 2.11 -17.29
CA LYS A 3 -15.82 2.28 -15.83
C LYS A 3 -14.49 1.73 -15.29
N ILE A 4 -14.15 2.15 -14.07
CA ILE A 4 -12.99 1.65 -13.31
C ILE A 4 -13.38 1.43 -11.85
N ALA A 5 -12.94 0.32 -11.26
CA ALA A 5 -13.12 0.01 -9.85
C ALA A 5 -11.75 -0.18 -9.17
N PHE A 6 -11.56 0.53 -8.06
CA PHE A 6 -10.36 0.48 -7.22
C PHE A 6 -10.63 -0.35 -5.97
N PHE A 7 -9.67 -1.19 -5.58
CA PHE A 7 -9.82 -2.09 -4.44
C PHE A 7 -8.63 -2.00 -3.51
N ASP A 8 -8.88 -1.68 -2.24
CA ASP A 8 -7.94 -2.04 -1.18
C ASP A 8 -7.81 -3.58 -1.04
N ILE A 9 -6.72 -4.04 -0.42
CA ILE A 9 -6.45 -5.45 -0.19
C ILE A 9 -6.86 -5.89 1.22
N ASP A 10 -6.19 -5.37 2.25
CA ASP A 10 -6.21 -5.92 3.61
C ASP A 10 -7.42 -5.41 4.39
N GLY A 11 -8.41 -6.27 4.61
CA GLY A 11 -9.71 -5.90 5.19
C GLY A 11 -10.79 -5.65 4.13
N THR A 12 -10.41 -5.61 2.85
CA THR A 12 -11.33 -5.38 1.72
C THR A 12 -11.45 -6.57 0.78
N MET A 13 -10.33 -7.06 0.22
CA MET A 13 -10.31 -8.26 -0.63
C MET A 13 -9.95 -9.53 0.15
N VAL A 14 -9.18 -9.39 1.22
CA VAL A 14 -8.75 -10.49 2.09
C VAL A 14 -8.87 -10.10 3.56
N ASN A 15 -8.87 -11.08 4.47
CA ASN A 15 -8.87 -10.84 5.91
C ASN A 15 -7.92 -11.84 6.58
N VAL A 16 -6.62 -11.57 6.46
CA VAL A 16 -5.55 -12.46 6.95
C VAL A 16 -5.68 -12.74 8.45
N PRO A 17 -5.95 -11.75 9.33
CA PRO A 17 -6.17 -12.01 10.76
C PRO A 17 -7.33 -12.97 11.05
N ASN A 18 -8.34 -13.03 10.17
CA ASN A 18 -9.48 -13.95 10.27
C ASN A 18 -9.32 -15.21 9.39
N GLY A 19 -8.13 -15.46 8.84
CA GLY A 19 -7.81 -16.66 8.06
C GLY A 19 -8.29 -16.63 6.60
N MET A 20 -8.86 -15.53 6.12
CA MET A 20 -9.25 -15.37 4.71
C MET A 20 -8.02 -14.92 3.89
N LEU A 21 -7.31 -15.88 3.32
CA LEU A 21 -6.07 -15.66 2.57
C LEU A 21 -6.29 -15.35 1.08
N HIS A 22 -7.51 -15.49 0.57
CA HIS A 22 -7.85 -15.21 -0.82
C HIS A 22 -9.24 -14.57 -0.91
N PRO A 23 -9.52 -13.74 -1.92
CA PRO A 23 -10.86 -13.22 -2.17
C PRO A 23 -11.85 -14.36 -2.41
N SER A 24 -13.09 -14.20 -1.95
CA SER A 24 -14.12 -15.23 -2.14
C SER A 24 -14.43 -15.50 -3.62
N ASP A 25 -14.94 -16.68 -3.91
CA ASP A 25 -15.31 -17.08 -5.28
C ASP A 25 -16.33 -16.10 -5.88
N GLU A 26 -17.30 -15.63 -5.10
CA GLU A 26 -18.28 -14.65 -5.55
C GLU A 26 -17.63 -13.30 -5.88
N THR A 27 -16.66 -12.86 -5.07
CA THR A 27 -15.89 -11.63 -5.34
C THR A 27 -15.12 -11.77 -6.65
N GLN A 28 -14.39 -12.87 -6.82
CA GLN A 28 -13.63 -13.15 -8.05
C GLN A 28 -14.53 -13.21 -9.29
N GLN A 29 -15.73 -13.78 -9.17
CA GLN A 29 -16.70 -13.85 -10.26
C GLN A 29 -17.22 -12.47 -10.67
N VAL A 30 -17.63 -11.61 -9.72
CA VAL A 30 -18.19 -10.30 -10.09
C VAL A 30 -17.15 -9.36 -10.69
N ILE A 31 -15.91 -9.35 -10.17
CA ILE A 31 -14.84 -8.49 -10.71
C ILE A 31 -14.45 -8.94 -12.12
N LYS A 32 -14.43 -10.26 -12.36
CA LYS A 32 -14.19 -10.82 -13.69
C LYS A 32 -15.30 -10.43 -14.67
N LYS A 33 -16.58 -10.59 -14.29
CA LYS A 33 -17.72 -10.18 -15.13
C LYS A 33 -17.69 -8.67 -15.43
N PHE A 34 -17.29 -7.85 -14.46
CA PHE A 34 -17.11 -6.41 -14.66
C PHE A 34 -16.00 -6.08 -15.66
N GLN A 35 -14.86 -6.78 -15.56
CA GLN A 35 -13.74 -6.64 -16.48
C GLN A 35 -14.09 -7.13 -17.90
N GLU A 36 -14.83 -8.24 -18.03
CA GLU A 36 -15.31 -8.80 -19.31
C GLU A 36 -16.26 -7.85 -20.07
N GLN A 37 -16.95 -6.94 -19.36
CA GLN A 37 -17.72 -5.84 -19.98
C GLN A 37 -16.83 -4.73 -20.55
N GLY A 38 -15.50 -4.89 -20.47
CA GLY A 38 -14.51 -3.94 -20.92
C GLY A 38 -14.18 -2.87 -19.89
N ASN A 39 -14.61 -2.99 -18.62
CA ASN A 39 -14.24 -2.06 -17.54
C ASN A 39 -12.87 -2.44 -16.95
N TYR A 40 -12.30 -1.55 -16.13
CA TYR A 40 -11.00 -1.77 -15.51
C TYR A 40 -11.11 -2.08 -14.01
N ILE A 41 -10.27 -3.00 -13.54
CA ILE A 41 -10.11 -3.31 -12.12
C ILE A 41 -8.67 -2.99 -11.69
N VAL A 42 -8.51 -2.22 -10.61
CA VAL A 42 -7.20 -1.73 -10.15
C VAL A 42 -7.08 -1.95 -8.64
N VAL A 43 -5.92 -2.44 -8.20
CA VAL A 43 -5.59 -2.51 -6.77
C VAL A 43 -5.09 -1.15 -6.29
N ALA A 44 -5.45 -0.74 -5.06
CA ALA A 44 -4.90 0.42 -4.36
C ALA A 44 -4.53 0.07 -2.91
N THR A 45 -3.23 -0.10 -2.65
CA THR A 45 -2.72 -0.64 -1.38
C THR A 45 -1.55 0.17 -0.80
N ALA A 46 -1.40 0.14 0.53
CA ALA A 46 -0.22 0.63 1.23
C ALA A 46 1.00 -0.28 1.03
N ARG A 47 0.78 -1.53 0.63
CA ARG A 47 1.87 -2.48 0.38
C ARG A 47 2.73 -1.98 -0.77
N THR A 48 4.04 -2.18 -0.66
CA THR A 48 4.99 -1.88 -1.73
C THR A 48 4.80 -2.84 -2.91
N GLN A 49 4.33 -4.06 -2.66
CA GLN A 49 4.13 -5.11 -3.65
C GLN A 49 2.79 -5.82 -3.48
N ILE A 50 2.27 -6.38 -4.57
CA ILE A 50 1.04 -7.14 -4.57
C ILE A 50 1.25 -8.50 -3.88
N PRO A 51 0.50 -8.81 -2.81
CA PRO A 51 0.62 -10.07 -2.10
C PRO A 51 0.09 -11.23 -2.94
N GLU A 52 0.67 -12.42 -2.75
CA GLU A 52 0.31 -13.65 -3.47
C GLU A 52 -1.18 -13.99 -3.37
N SER A 53 -1.82 -13.57 -2.27
CA SER A 53 -3.25 -13.76 -2.00
C SER A 53 -4.18 -13.28 -3.12
N VAL A 54 -3.80 -12.24 -3.86
CA VAL A 54 -4.64 -11.64 -4.91
C VAL A 54 -4.02 -11.76 -6.31
N ARG A 55 -2.83 -12.36 -6.45
CA ARG A 55 -2.12 -12.43 -7.75
C ARG A 55 -2.81 -13.28 -8.82
N ASN A 56 -3.71 -14.18 -8.41
CA ASN A 56 -4.50 -14.98 -9.36
C ASN A 56 -5.57 -14.16 -10.10
N ILE A 57 -5.83 -12.92 -9.65
CA ILE A 57 -6.73 -11.99 -10.32
C ILE A 57 -5.90 -11.14 -11.29
N ASN A 58 -6.29 -11.14 -12.55
CA ASN A 58 -5.64 -10.36 -13.59
C ASN A 58 -6.10 -8.90 -13.54
N PHE A 59 -5.55 -8.11 -12.62
CA PHE A 59 -5.85 -6.68 -12.54
C PHE A 59 -5.32 -5.91 -13.74
N ASP A 60 -6.01 -4.83 -14.10
CA ASP A 60 -5.58 -3.91 -15.15
C ASP A 60 -4.49 -2.95 -14.67
N GLY A 61 -4.38 -2.72 -13.35
CA GLY A 61 -3.37 -1.86 -12.78
C GLY A 61 -3.17 -2.02 -11.29
N TYR A 62 -2.08 -1.43 -10.81
CA TYR A 62 -1.61 -1.52 -9.44
C TYR A 62 -1.21 -0.14 -8.96
N ILE A 63 -1.84 0.30 -7.88
CA ILE A 63 -1.45 1.46 -7.08
C ILE A 63 -0.87 0.90 -5.78
N CYS A 64 0.44 1.05 -5.60
CA CYS A 64 1.18 0.52 -4.45
C CYS A 64 1.82 1.67 -3.65
N SER A 65 2.27 1.35 -2.43
CA SER A 65 2.89 2.31 -1.51
C SER A 65 2.04 3.56 -1.31
N ASP A 66 0.73 3.37 -1.08
CA ASP A 66 -0.25 4.45 -0.93
C ASP A 66 -0.19 5.51 -2.05
N GLY A 67 0.09 5.09 -3.28
CA GLY A 67 0.08 5.97 -4.45
C GLY A 67 1.44 6.40 -4.98
N HIS A 68 2.54 6.05 -4.30
CA HIS A 68 3.88 6.34 -4.81
C HIS A 68 4.33 5.44 -5.96
N TYR A 69 3.57 4.41 -6.29
CA TYR A 69 3.76 3.59 -7.47
C TYR A 69 2.43 3.38 -8.19
N ILE A 70 2.39 3.62 -9.51
CA ILE A 70 1.23 3.38 -10.36
C ILE A 70 1.69 2.66 -11.63
N GLU A 71 1.15 1.46 -11.83
CA GLU A 71 1.28 0.69 -13.07
C GLU A 71 -0.11 0.44 -13.67
N PHE A 72 -0.21 0.53 -15.00
CA PHE A 72 -1.42 0.17 -15.72
C PHE A 72 -1.05 -0.57 -17.02
N HIS A 73 -1.61 -1.76 -17.21
CA HIS A 73 -1.31 -2.65 -18.35
C HIS A 73 0.19 -2.87 -18.61
N GLY A 74 0.97 -2.98 -17.52
CA GLY A 74 2.42 -3.18 -17.57
C GLY A 74 3.24 -1.91 -17.87
N GLU A 75 2.59 -0.76 -18.06
CA GLU A 75 3.25 0.53 -18.16
C GLU A 75 3.33 1.19 -16.78
N THR A 76 4.55 1.48 -16.32
CA THR A 76 4.75 2.28 -15.10
C THR A 76 4.49 3.76 -15.41
N LEU A 77 3.40 4.28 -14.84
CA LEU A 77 3.00 5.69 -15.01
C LEU A 77 3.63 6.60 -13.95
N ILE A 78 3.74 6.10 -12.72
CA ILE A 78 4.39 6.79 -11.59
C ILE A 78 5.27 5.78 -10.85
N ASN A 79 6.49 6.19 -10.54
CA ASN A 79 7.39 5.48 -9.65
C ASN A 79 8.18 6.51 -8.85
N ASN A 80 7.52 7.06 -7.82
CA ASN A 80 8.11 8.06 -6.94
C ASN A 80 9.01 7.36 -5.92
N VAL A 81 10.32 7.42 -6.14
CA VAL A 81 11.34 6.75 -5.31
C VAL A 81 12.32 7.77 -4.76
N PHE A 82 12.93 7.45 -3.62
CA PHE A 82 14.04 8.24 -3.11
C PHE A 82 15.17 8.25 -4.13
N THR A 83 15.82 9.39 -4.30
CA THR A 83 17.03 9.45 -5.13
C THR A 83 18.18 8.72 -4.43
N ASP A 84 19.21 8.33 -5.19
CA ASP A 84 20.41 7.71 -4.60
C ASP A 84 21.03 8.63 -3.53
N ASP A 85 21.09 9.94 -3.78
CA ASP A 85 21.57 10.93 -2.80
C ASP A 85 20.68 10.99 -1.54
N GLU A 86 19.36 10.88 -1.68
CA GLU A 86 18.42 10.86 -0.56
C GLU A 86 18.52 9.55 0.25
N ILE A 87 18.80 8.42 -0.40
CA ILE A 87 19.09 7.14 0.25
C ILE A 87 20.41 7.22 1.01
N ASP A 88 21.48 7.68 0.36
CA ASP A 88 22.80 7.80 0.97
C ASP A 88 22.79 8.74 2.19
N MET A 89 22.07 9.87 2.09
CA MET A 89 21.87 10.78 3.22
C MET A 89 21.17 10.08 4.39
N GLN A 90 20.10 9.34 4.12
CA GLN A 90 19.39 8.60 5.15
C GLN A 90 20.27 7.56 5.84
N LEU A 91 21.02 6.75 5.06
CA LEU A 91 21.94 5.75 5.60
C LEU A 91 22.98 6.38 6.53
N GLN A 92 23.59 7.51 6.12
CA GLN A 92 24.56 8.24 6.93
C GLN A 92 23.93 8.77 8.23
N VAL A 93 22.71 9.31 8.15
CA VAL A 93 21.98 9.79 9.33
C VAL A 93 21.69 8.63 10.28
N TYR A 94 21.22 7.50 9.78
CA TYR A 94 20.86 6.34 10.63
C TYR A 94 22.11 5.74 11.27
N GLU A 95 23.17 5.50 10.49
CA GLU A 95 24.44 4.98 11.01
C GLU A 95 25.03 5.89 12.11
N ALA A 96 25.00 7.21 11.91
CA ALA A 96 25.50 8.18 12.89
C ALA A 96 24.72 8.20 14.21
N HIS A 97 23.51 7.62 14.23
CA HIS A 97 22.63 7.53 15.40
C HIS A 97 22.28 6.06 15.72
N ASN A 98 23.22 5.12 15.48
CA ASN A 98 23.05 3.71 15.88
C ASN A 98 21.80 3.04 15.31
N GLY A 99 21.40 3.43 14.10
CA GLY A 99 20.23 2.92 13.39
C GLY A 99 20.58 2.07 12.17
N SER A 100 19.66 1.18 11.82
CA SER A 100 19.67 0.37 10.60
C SER A 100 18.33 0.54 9.87
N CYS A 101 18.20 0.08 8.63
CA CYS A 101 16.93 0.24 7.90
C CYS A 101 16.61 -0.89 6.92
N ALA A 102 15.31 -1.10 6.73
CA ALA A 102 14.74 -1.81 5.60
C ALA A 102 14.17 -0.79 4.61
N LEU A 103 14.41 -1.01 3.32
CA LEU A 103 13.90 -0.19 2.23
C LEU A 103 12.96 -1.05 1.40
N GLY A 104 11.83 -0.49 1.00
CA GLY A 104 10.82 -1.17 0.21
C GLY A 104 10.40 -0.36 -1.00
N GLY A 105 10.12 -1.06 -2.09
CA GLY A 105 9.52 -0.52 -3.29
C GLY A 105 8.89 -1.63 -4.13
N TYR A 106 8.28 -1.25 -5.25
CA TYR A 106 7.57 -2.22 -6.09
C TYR A 106 8.51 -3.27 -6.69
N SER A 107 9.74 -2.90 -7.04
CA SER A 107 10.70 -3.82 -7.65
C SER A 107 11.43 -4.72 -6.65
N GLY A 108 11.34 -4.46 -5.35
CA GLY A 108 12.11 -5.21 -4.37
C GLY A 108 12.13 -4.60 -2.97
N ASN A 109 12.82 -5.30 -2.09
CA ASN A 109 13.15 -4.84 -0.75
C ASN A 109 14.66 -4.95 -0.56
N TRP A 110 15.23 -4.09 0.28
CA TRP A 110 16.66 -4.04 0.58
C TRP A 110 16.86 -3.79 2.07
N VAL A 111 18.03 -4.13 2.61
CA VAL A 111 18.37 -3.88 4.02
C VAL A 111 19.77 -3.28 4.16
N SER A 112 19.97 -2.44 5.17
CA SER A 112 21.29 -1.88 5.48
C SER A 112 22.22 -2.91 6.13
N SER A 113 21.68 -3.93 6.78
CA SER A 113 22.45 -4.94 7.52
C SER A 113 21.73 -6.29 7.56
N HIS A 114 22.49 -7.38 7.53
CA HIS A 114 21.99 -8.74 7.79
C HIS A 114 22.14 -9.18 9.25
N SER A 115 22.94 -8.45 10.04
CA SER A 115 23.33 -8.85 11.40
C SER A 115 22.80 -7.93 12.49
N ASP A 116 22.23 -6.78 12.12
CA ASP A 116 21.68 -5.84 13.10
C ASP A 116 20.50 -6.48 13.85
N PRO A 117 20.56 -6.55 15.20
CA PRO A 117 19.55 -7.24 15.98
C PRO A 117 18.18 -6.55 15.95
N TYR A 118 18.14 -5.21 15.84
CA TYR A 118 16.88 -4.46 15.79
C TYR A 118 16.21 -4.63 14.43
N LEU A 119 16.99 -4.66 13.34
CA LEU A 119 16.45 -4.89 12.01
C LEU A 119 15.92 -6.32 11.85
N LYS A 120 16.62 -7.30 12.44
CA LYS A 120 16.14 -8.69 12.52
C LYS A 120 14.86 -8.81 13.33
N GLN A 121 14.79 -8.14 14.48
CA GLN A 121 13.60 -8.12 15.32
C GLN A 121 12.41 -7.50 14.58
N HIS A 122 12.61 -6.35 13.94
CA HIS A 122 11.62 -5.70 13.11
C HIS A 122 11.12 -6.66 12.01
N HIS A 123 12.03 -7.29 11.26
CA HIS A 123 11.64 -8.27 10.25
C HIS A 123 10.81 -9.41 10.84
N ALA A 124 11.20 -9.96 11.99
CA ALA A 124 10.46 -11.04 12.65
C ALA A 124 9.03 -10.66 13.05
N ILE A 125 8.81 -9.42 13.46
CA ILE A 125 7.47 -8.91 13.81
C ILE A 125 6.54 -8.91 12.58
N TYR A 126 7.05 -8.54 11.41
CA TYR A 126 6.22 -8.34 10.21
C TYR A 126 6.21 -9.53 9.23
N SER A 127 7.27 -10.35 9.22
CA SER A 127 7.40 -11.51 8.32
C SER A 127 7.27 -12.86 9.05
N GLY A 128 7.37 -12.87 10.37
CA GLY A 128 7.44 -14.10 11.17
C GLY A 128 8.81 -14.79 11.15
N SER A 129 9.84 -14.15 10.57
CA SER A 129 11.22 -14.66 10.47
C SER A 129 12.24 -13.58 10.77
N ASP A 130 13.37 -13.90 11.42
CA ASP A 130 14.50 -12.99 11.61
C ASP A 130 15.59 -13.15 10.53
N ASP A 131 15.35 -14.03 9.55
CA ASP A 131 16.30 -14.32 8.47
C ASP A 131 16.27 -13.25 7.37
N LEU A 132 17.27 -12.39 7.38
CA LEU A 132 17.50 -11.35 6.38
C LEU A 132 18.42 -11.79 5.23
N SER A 133 18.97 -13.01 5.26
CA SER A 133 20.07 -13.42 4.37
C SER A 133 19.68 -13.44 2.88
N HIS A 134 18.38 -13.56 2.59
CA HIS A 134 17.84 -13.56 1.24
C HIS A 134 17.52 -12.15 0.71
N ILE A 135 17.56 -11.13 1.56
CA ILE A 135 17.24 -9.75 1.18
C ILE A 135 18.53 -9.02 0.79
N PRO A 136 18.61 -8.39 -0.41
CA PRO A 136 19.82 -7.70 -0.85
C PRO A 136 20.29 -6.58 0.10
N LEU A 137 21.62 -6.47 0.28
CA LEU A 137 22.23 -5.37 1.02
C LEU A 137 22.27 -4.10 0.17
N VAL A 138 21.88 -2.98 0.77
CA VAL A 138 21.91 -1.66 0.12
C VAL A 138 23.29 -1.32 -0.44
N SER A 139 24.35 -1.64 0.30
CA SER A 139 25.75 -1.42 -0.11
C SER A 139 26.18 -2.16 -1.38
N HIS A 140 25.41 -3.17 -1.81
CA HIS A 140 25.67 -3.96 -3.01
C HIS A 140 24.75 -3.61 -4.19
N CYS A 141 23.84 -2.62 -4.03
CA CYS A 141 22.79 -2.30 -5.00
C CYS A 141 22.78 -0.81 -5.40
N ALA A 142 23.92 -0.11 -5.31
CA ALA A 142 24.01 1.31 -5.65
C ALA A 142 23.49 1.59 -7.09
N GLY A 143 22.59 2.57 -7.23
CA GLY A 143 21.93 2.93 -8.49
C GLY A 143 20.79 2.00 -8.95
N GLU A 144 20.65 0.82 -8.33
CA GLU A 144 19.61 -0.16 -8.66
C GLU A 144 18.40 -0.10 -7.71
N ILE A 145 18.55 0.57 -6.56
CA ILE A 145 17.48 0.69 -5.57
C ILE A 145 16.37 1.59 -6.10
N LYS A 146 15.13 1.09 -5.99
CA LYS A 146 13.90 1.81 -6.33
C LYS A 146 12.95 1.72 -5.14
N ALA A 147 13.37 2.33 -4.04
CA ALA A 147 12.62 2.35 -2.79
C ALA A 147 11.80 3.63 -2.65
N ASN A 148 10.59 3.49 -2.14
CA ASN A 148 9.67 4.59 -1.84
C ASN A 148 9.13 4.56 -0.41
N SER A 149 9.57 3.58 0.37
CA SER A 149 9.28 3.41 1.79
C SER A 149 10.55 2.95 2.49
N ILE A 150 10.85 3.54 3.65
CA ILE A 150 12.02 3.17 4.45
C ILE A 150 11.59 3.05 5.91
N ALA A 151 11.78 1.86 6.50
CA ALA A 151 11.63 1.63 7.92
C ALA A 151 13.02 1.67 8.56
N ALA A 152 13.31 2.73 9.31
CA ALA A 152 14.55 2.89 10.06
C ALA A 152 14.34 2.47 11.52
N VAL A 153 15.16 1.56 12.03
CA VAL A 153 15.08 0.97 13.36
C VAL A 153 16.26 1.43 14.22
N PHE A 154 16.02 1.59 15.51
CA PHE A 154 16.99 2.19 16.43
C PHE A 154 17.07 1.43 17.75
N SER A 155 18.21 1.59 18.42
CA SER A 155 18.43 1.00 19.75
C SER A 155 17.68 1.72 20.87
N SER A 156 17.36 3.00 20.67
CA SER A 156 16.76 3.87 21.67
C SER A 156 15.87 4.94 21.02
N ALA A 157 14.89 5.43 21.78
CA ALA A 157 14.04 6.55 21.34
C ALA A 157 14.85 7.85 21.18
N GLU A 158 15.91 8.03 21.98
CA GLU A 158 16.81 9.20 21.87
C GLU A 158 17.48 9.23 20.50
N ASP A 159 18.06 8.10 20.07
CA ASP A 159 18.67 7.95 18.76
C ASP A 159 17.67 8.19 17.61
N LEU A 160 16.48 7.57 17.70
CA LEU A 160 15.38 7.75 16.75
C LEU A 160 15.04 9.23 16.53
N PHE A 161 14.78 9.96 17.62
CA PHE A 161 14.36 11.37 17.52
C PHE A 161 15.52 12.29 17.13
N ALA A 162 16.76 11.97 17.51
CA ALA A 162 17.94 12.69 17.05
C ALA A 162 18.15 12.51 15.53
N ALA A 163 18.01 11.29 15.02
CA ALA A 163 18.07 10.99 13.59
C ALA A 163 16.94 11.68 12.81
N LYS A 164 15.70 11.57 13.30
CA LYS A 164 14.53 12.23 12.69
C LYS A 164 14.73 13.74 12.52
N ALA A 165 15.36 14.40 13.51
CA ALA A 165 15.63 15.83 13.45
C ALA A 165 16.65 16.25 12.36
N LYS A 166 17.33 15.29 11.72
CA LYS A 166 18.23 15.54 10.58
C LYS A 166 17.56 15.32 9.22
N LEU A 167 16.38 14.72 9.19
CA LEU A 167 15.68 14.43 7.94
C LEU A 167 14.88 15.65 7.46
N PRO A 168 14.69 15.80 6.13
CA PRO A 168 13.87 16.87 5.57
C PRO A 168 12.43 16.87 6.09
N GLU A 169 11.93 18.04 6.52
CA GLU A 169 10.54 18.20 7.01
C GLU A 169 9.48 17.91 5.95
N LYS A 170 9.84 17.99 4.66
CA LYS A 170 8.95 17.64 3.54
C LYS A 170 8.53 16.17 3.54
N TRP A 171 9.31 15.27 4.13
CA TRP A 171 8.98 13.85 4.12
C TRP A 171 7.92 13.51 5.16
N ALA A 172 7.05 12.56 4.81
CA ALA A 172 6.10 11.99 5.75
C ALA A 172 6.84 10.99 6.63
N ILE A 173 7.01 11.33 7.92
CA ILE A 173 7.77 10.52 8.88
C ILE A 173 6.90 10.20 10.09
N ASN A 174 6.57 8.92 10.26
CA ASN A 174 5.88 8.41 11.44
C ASN A 174 6.92 7.77 12.36
N ALA A 175 7.00 8.21 13.63
CA ALA A 175 8.00 7.73 14.58
C ALA A 175 7.34 7.04 15.78
N TYR A 176 7.91 5.90 16.17
CA TYR A 176 7.43 4.97 17.19
C TYR A 176 8.53 4.78 18.23
N GLY A 177 8.54 5.64 19.26
CA GLY A 177 9.61 5.67 20.27
C GLY A 177 9.35 4.83 21.53
N ASP A 178 8.09 4.50 21.79
CA ASP A 178 7.66 3.82 23.03
C ASP A 178 7.38 2.32 22.81
N ASP A 179 7.65 1.81 21.61
CA ASP A 179 7.35 0.45 21.20
C ASP A 179 8.53 -0.51 21.43
N VAL A 180 8.20 -1.80 21.50
CA VAL A 180 9.19 -2.89 21.46
C VAL A 180 10.03 -2.84 20.17
N ASP A 181 9.48 -2.24 19.12
CA ASP A 181 10.10 -1.98 17.83
C ASP A 181 10.30 -0.46 17.66
N ILE A 182 11.41 0.06 18.20
CA ILE A 182 11.73 1.49 18.12
C ILE A 182 12.12 1.82 16.67
N ARG A 183 11.22 2.46 15.94
CA ARG A 183 11.40 2.73 14.51
C ARG A 183 10.78 4.04 14.07
N MET A 184 11.15 4.47 12.86
CA MET A 184 10.33 5.39 12.07
C MET A 184 10.13 4.86 10.66
N ASP A 185 8.93 5.11 10.14
CA ASP A 185 8.55 4.84 8.77
C ASP A 185 8.62 6.17 7.98
N VAL A 186 9.45 6.19 6.94
CA VAL A 186 9.77 7.37 6.12
C VAL A 186 9.25 7.16 4.71
N HIS A 187 8.42 8.10 4.27
CA HIS A 187 7.82 8.12 2.94
C HIS A 187 8.05 9.46 2.26
N LEU A 188 8.02 9.44 0.93
CA LEU A 188 7.99 10.65 0.13
C LEU A 188 6.68 11.40 0.34
N GLU A 189 6.68 12.70 0.05
CA GLU A 189 5.44 13.48 -0.03
C GLU A 189 4.76 13.29 -1.39
N GLY A 190 3.45 13.55 -1.44
CA GLY A 190 2.79 13.98 -2.67
C GLY A 190 1.71 13.06 -3.23
N PHE A 191 1.73 11.76 -2.91
CA PHE A 191 0.66 10.85 -3.32
C PHE A 191 0.02 10.20 -2.11
N SER A 192 -1.28 10.01 -2.23
CA SER A 192 -2.10 9.13 -1.39
C SER A 192 -2.81 8.14 -2.31
N LYS A 193 -3.46 7.11 -1.74
CA LYS A 193 -4.33 6.23 -2.53
C LYS A 193 -5.35 7.01 -3.34
N GLY A 194 -5.95 8.05 -2.73
CA GLY A 194 -6.99 8.84 -3.38
C GLY A 194 -6.47 9.68 -4.54
N THR A 195 -5.39 10.43 -4.34
CA THR A 195 -4.81 11.26 -5.42
C THR A 195 -4.21 10.41 -6.53
N ALA A 196 -3.71 9.19 -6.22
CA ALA A 196 -3.27 8.22 -7.23
C ALA A 196 -4.44 7.64 -8.03
N CYS A 197 -5.58 7.32 -7.39
CA CYS A 197 -6.78 6.90 -8.10
C CYS A 197 -7.29 8.02 -9.04
N GLU A 198 -7.31 9.26 -8.55
CA GLU A 198 -7.67 10.44 -9.34
C GLU A 198 -6.74 10.66 -10.53
N TYR A 199 -5.44 10.60 -10.31
CA TYR A 199 -4.46 10.65 -11.38
C TYR A 199 -4.76 9.59 -12.45
N LEU A 200 -4.98 8.33 -12.04
CA LEU A 200 -5.15 7.23 -12.97
C LEU A 200 -6.44 7.37 -13.80
N TYR A 201 -7.59 7.62 -13.17
CA TYR A 201 -8.84 7.73 -13.94
C TYR A 201 -8.83 8.95 -14.88
N ASN A 202 -8.17 10.05 -14.50
CA ASN A 202 -7.98 11.21 -15.37
C ASN A 202 -7.04 10.89 -16.54
N HIS A 203 -5.92 10.21 -16.28
CA HIS A 203 -4.98 9.75 -17.30
C HIS A 203 -5.67 8.85 -18.34
N LEU A 204 -6.59 7.99 -17.89
CA LEU A 204 -7.38 7.10 -18.74
C LEU A 204 -8.60 7.78 -19.39
N ASN A 205 -8.83 9.07 -19.15
CA ASN A 205 -10.00 9.84 -19.61
C ASN A 205 -11.34 9.19 -19.20
N ILE A 206 -11.40 8.64 -17.99
CA ILE A 206 -12.63 8.08 -17.41
C ILE A 206 -13.27 9.15 -16.52
N ASP A 207 -14.51 9.50 -16.84
CA ASP A 207 -15.29 10.46 -16.05
C ASP A 207 -15.44 9.97 -14.60
N LYS A 208 -15.27 10.88 -13.63
CA LYS A 208 -15.37 10.59 -12.19
C LYS A 208 -16.66 9.83 -11.83
N HIS A 209 -17.80 10.11 -12.45
CA HIS A 209 -19.06 9.40 -12.16
C HIS A 209 -19.04 7.92 -12.56
N ASN A 210 -18.06 7.48 -13.33
CA ASN A 210 -17.85 6.09 -13.73
C ASN A 210 -16.74 5.38 -12.90
N THR A 211 -16.32 5.97 -11.79
CA THR A 211 -15.29 5.41 -10.91
C THR A 211 -15.88 4.93 -9.60
N TYR A 212 -15.38 3.79 -9.12
CA TYR A 212 -15.83 3.12 -7.90
C TYR A 212 -14.63 2.76 -7.04
N ALA A 213 -14.74 2.82 -5.72
CA ALA A 213 -13.69 2.38 -4.81
C ALA A 213 -14.24 1.55 -3.66
N PHE A 214 -13.46 0.57 -3.21
CA PHE A 214 -13.73 -0.29 -2.07
C PHE A 214 -12.57 -0.20 -1.09
N GLY A 215 -12.88 0.03 0.18
CA GLY A 215 -11.87 0.17 1.23
C GLY A 215 -12.44 0.05 2.64
N ASP A 216 -11.56 -0.15 3.61
CA ASP A 216 -11.93 -0.29 5.02
C ASP A 216 -10.98 0.43 5.99
N GLY A 217 -9.78 0.80 5.52
CA GLY A 217 -8.75 1.48 6.28
C GLY A 217 -8.88 3.01 6.29
N HIS A 218 -8.19 3.66 7.23
CA HIS A 218 -8.15 5.14 7.31
C HIS A 218 -7.48 5.75 6.07
N ASN A 219 -6.46 5.09 5.52
CA ASN A 219 -5.80 5.48 4.27
C ASN A 219 -6.70 5.32 3.02
N ASP A 220 -7.86 4.66 3.13
CA ASP A 220 -8.84 4.58 2.04
C ASP A 220 -9.81 5.76 2.01
N ILE A 221 -9.92 6.54 3.08
CA ILE A 221 -10.90 7.64 3.19
C ILE A 221 -10.84 8.58 1.99
N GLU A 222 -9.63 9.03 1.62
CA GLU A 222 -9.46 9.95 0.51
C GLU A 222 -9.78 9.27 -0.84
N MET A 223 -9.44 7.99 -1.01
CA MET A 223 -9.84 7.21 -2.18
C MET A 223 -11.36 7.11 -2.30
N LEU A 224 -12.06 6.81 -1.20
CA LEU A 224 -13.51 6.70 -1.17
C LEU A 224 -14.20 8.03 -1.51
N GLN A 225 -13.62 9.17 -1.11
CA GLN A 225 -14.16 10.51 -1.37
C GLN A 225 -13.87 11.03 -2.79
N LEU A 226 -12.73 10.65 -3.38
CA LEU A 226 -12.30 11.19 -4.67
C LEU A 226 -12.88 10.46 -5.88
N VAL A 227 -13.34 9.21 -5.74
CA VAL A 227 -14.08 8.51 -6.80
C VAL A 227 -15.54 8.97 -6.90
N GLY A 228 -16.26 8.51 -7.93
CA GLY A 228 -17.68 8.81 -8.11
C GLY A 228 -18.62 8.03 -7.20
N THR A 229 -18.23 6.83 -6.77
CA THR A 229 -18.96 6.05 -5.76
C THR A 229 -17.97 5.31 -4.85
N GLY A 230 -17.70 5.86 -3.68
CA GLY A 230 -16.92 5.22 -2.63
C GLY A 230 -17.76 4.27 -1.79
N ILE A 231 -17.29 3.05 -1.58
CA ILE A 231 -18.00 1.99 -0.87
C ILE A 231 -17.12 1.49 0.28
N ALA A 232 -17.48 1.85 1.52
CA ALA A 232 -16.82 1.32 2.70
C ALA A 232 -17.27 -0.13 2.99
N MET A 233 -16.32 -0.99 3.37
CA MET A 233 -16.62 -2.36 3.79
C MET A 233 -17.34 -2.39 5.15
N GLY A 234 -18.15 -3.42 5.39
CA GLY A 234 -18.92 -3.55 6.64
C GLY A 234 -18.05 -3.67 7.89
N ASN A 235 -16.81 -4.16 7.74
CA ASN A 235 -15.81 -4.27 8.81
C ASN A 235 -15.04 -2.97 9.06
N ALA A 236 -15.22 -1.93 8.24
CA ALA A 236 -14.54 -0.66 8.40
C ALA A 236 -14.97 0.07 9.69
N SER A 237 -14.12 0.96 10.20
CA SER A 237 -14.47 1.84 11.31
C SER A 237 -15.59 2.83 10.95
N ASP A 238 -16.25 3.40 11.96
CA ASP A 238 -17.33 4.37 11.74
C ASP A 238 -16.85 5.63 10.98
N VAL A 239 -15.61 6.06 11.21
CA VAL A 239 -15.00 7.21 10.52
C VAL A 239 -14.84 6.93 9.02
N VAL A 240 -14.40 5.72 8.66
CA VAL A 240 -14.26 5.30 7.26
C VAL A 240 -15.63 5.16 6.60
N LYS A 241 -16.58 4.51 7.28
CA LYS A 241 -17.98 4.38 6.81
C LYS A 241 -18.65 5.72 6.56
N ALA A 242 -18.45 6.69 7.45
CA ALA A 242 -19.01 8.04 7.33
C ALA A 242 -18.42 8.84 6.16
N SER A 243 -17.27 8.41 5.62
CA SER A 243 -16.57 9.08 4.52
C SER A 243 -16.94 8.52 3.14
N ALA A 244 -17.75 7.47 3.07
CA ALA A 244 -18.15 6.79 1.84
C ALA A 244 -19.60 7.11 1.42
N ASP A 245 -19.89 7.01 0.13
CA ASP A 245 -21.26 7.17 -0.41
C ASP A 245 -22.17 5.99 -0.01
N ALA A 246 -21.56 4.84 0.23
CA ALA A 246 -22.26 3.62 0.57
C ALA A 246 -21.44 2.75 1.53
N ILE A 247 -22.16 1.90 2.26
CA ILE A 247 -21.60 0.85 3.08
C ILE A 247 -22.08 -0.49 2.49
N THR A 248 -21.17 -1.45 2.35
CA THR A 248 -21.50 -2.84 1.99
C THR A 248 -21.31 -3.77 3.19
N ASP A 249 -21.48 -5.07 2.96
CA ASP A 249 -21.23 -6.09 3.98
C ASP A 249 -19.74 -6.23 4.29
N THR A 250 -19.39 -7.05 5.29
CA THR A 250 -17.98 -7.33 5.61
C THR A 250 -17.28 -8.10 4.49
N VAL A 251 -15.95 -8.04 4.45
CA VAL A 251 -15.13 -8.88 3.55
C VAL A 251 -15.47 -10.37 3.71
N ASP A 252 -15.63 -10.86 4.95
CA ASP A 252 -15.98 -12.26 5.26
C ASP A 252 -17.40 -12.66 4.83
N ASN A 253 -18.24 -11.69 4.47
CA ASN A 253 -19.63 -11.89 4.08
C ASN A 253 -19.88 -11.40 2.65
N ASN A 254 -18.90 -11.56 1.76
CA ASN A 254 -19.02 -11.25 0.33
C ASN A 254 -19.41 -9.78 0.06
N GLY A 255 -18.86 -8.85 0.84
CA GLY A 255 -19.16 -7.42 0.76
C GLY A 255 -18.97 -6.82 -0.64
N ILE A 256 -17.86 -7.15 -1.32
CA ILE A 256 -17.61 -6.69 -2.70
C ILE A 256 -18.69 -7.25 -3.64
N ALA A 257 -18.95 -8.56 -3.62
CA ALA A 257 -19.95 -9.18 -4.50
C ALA A 257 -21.36 -8.56 -4.31
N LYS A 258 -21.77 -8.33 -3.07
CA LYS A 258 -23.05 -7.68 -2.74
C LYS A 258 -23.12 -6.25 -3.26
N ALA A 259 -22.03 -5.51 -3.17
CA ALA A 259 -21.95 -4.15 -3.70
C ALA A 259 -21.98 -4.11 -5.24
N PHE A 260 -21.30 -5.04 -5.91
CA PHE A 260 -21.35 -5.17 -7.37
C PHE A 260 -22.77 -5.44 -7.86
N LYS A 261 -23.49 -6.33 -7.18
CA LYS A 261 -24.90 -6.58 -7.47
C LYS A 261 -25.75 -5.32 -7.28
N LYS A 262 -25.57 -4.61 -6.16
CA LYS A 262 -26.42 -3.47 -5.79
C LYS A 262 -26.14 -2.20 -6.61
N TYR A 263 -24.87 -1.86 -6.84
CA TYR A 263 -24.47 -0.56 -7.39
C TYR A 263 -23.97 -0.66 -8.83
N LEU A 264 -23.54 -1.84 -9.28
CA LEU A 264 -23.03 -2.05 -10.64
C LEU A 264 -23.92 -2.97 -11.49
N ALA A 265 -25.01 -3.50 -10.92
CA ALA A 265 -25.95 -4.42 -11.57
C ALA A 265 -25.27 -5.67 -12.17
N ILE A 266 -24.29 -6.22 -11.44
CA ILE A 266 -23.57 -7.44 -11.82
C ILE A 266 -23.89 -8.54 -10.79
N ASP A 267 -24.58 -9.58 -11.25
CA ASP A 267 -24.90 -10.76 -10.44
C ASP A 267 -23.76 -11.80 -10.47
N TYR A 268 -23.62 -12.59 -9.41
CA TYR A 268 -22.76 -13.78 -9.34
C TYR A 268 -23.59 -15.04 -9.63
#